data_AF-A0A9P7EZ10-F1
#
_entry.id   AF-A0A9P7EZ10-F1
#
_cell.length_a   1.000
_cell.length_b   1.000
_cell.length_c   1.000
_cell.angle_alpha   90.00
_cell.angle_beta   90.00
_cell.angle_gamma   90.00
#
_symmetry.space_group_name_H-M   'P 1'
#
loop_
_entity.id
_entity.type
_entity.pdbx_description
1 polymer ?
#
loop_
_entity_poly.entity_id
_entity_poly.type
_entity_poly.pdbx_seq_one_letter_code
_entity_poly.pdbx_strand_id
1 'polypeptide(L)'
;MTFHVGFTDSHEFSPVNMNYPAAHIHMLPVELLQHIFLLVVNDVPDCPSVFSYGDTTISANVGSPPLVFTRVCRFWRVISHSTTAVWSRMQVSLPGRVEPLKPFLLSFLQSWLARSGNQPLTLRIVSGELPVRTTRRCMRQSCQEPSQADSQLLEILLSESKRWGSVALAFADDLNRNFDTPELKSLQCCWSELSSFNAPNLTHLHITYRWSLTMRFRHIPTCDNVRHLWVQNASARIIRSTFFMFPRMESIKVDLIISDIGHPHNSATHSCLESITFPIPSDPFQQREVLKIFDELRLPMLRKLTFVADPEESEVSCIMAALEIASCNVQVIDLQTTTPLSEIDVDVIEPLFSLAREVTIRGEVLCRPVR
;
A
#
# COMPACT_ATOMS: atom_id res chain seq x y z
N MET A 1 -53.97 5.56 -35.37
CA MET A 1 -53.49 6.50 -34.34
C MET A 1 -52.08 6.91 -34.73
N THR A 2 -51.94 8.11 -35.28
CA THR A 2 -50.73 8.63 -35.91
C THR A 2 -50.20 9.75 -35.02
N PHE A 3 -49.00 9.60 -34.46
CA PHE A 3 -48.38 10.61 -33.60
C PHE A 3 -47.61 11.62 -34.46
N HIS A 4 -48.11 12.84 -34.52
CA HIS A 4 -47.39 14.00 -35.04
C HIS A 4 -46.53 14.59 -33.93
N VAL A 5 -45.21 14.47 -34.05
CA VAL A 5 -44.24 15.18 -33.20
C VAL A 5 -43.87 16.48 -33.91
N GLY A 6 -44.38 17.61 -33.39
CA GLY A 6 -44.02 18.94 -33.86
C GLY A 6 -42.68 19.37 -33.25
N PHE A 7 -41.64 19.45 -34.07
CA PHE A 7 -40.43 20.20 -33.76
C PHE A 7 -40.66 21.66 -34.15
N THR A 8 -40.67 22.54 -33.16
CA THR A 8 -40.63 23.99 -33.39
C THR A 8 -39.17 24.43 -33.36
N ASP A 9 -38.65 24.69 -34.56
CA ASP A 9 -37.40 25.43 -34.79
C ASP A 9 -37.63 26.91 -34.48
N SER A 10 -36.77 27.49 -33.61
CA SER A 10 -36.27 28.88 -33.66
C SER A 10 -35.83 29.37 -32.27
N HIS A 11 -34.73 28.82 -31.75
CA HIS A 11 -33.91 29.57 -30.80
C HIS A 11 -32.87 30.35 -31.60
N GLU A 12 -33.09 31.67 -31.73
CA GLU A 12 -32.10 32.63 -32.20
C GLU A 12 -30.83 32.53 -31.35
N PHE A 13 -29.80 31.88 -31.88
CA PHE A 13 -28.45 31.91 -31.32
C PHE A 13 -27.95 33.36 -31.40
N SER A 14 -27.94 34.06 -30.27
CA SER A 14 -27.24 35.34 -30.13
C SER A 14 -25.80 35.19 -30.61
N PRO A 15 -25.26 36.13 -31.41
CA PRO A 15 -23.88 36.08 -31.87
C PRO A 15 -22.96 36.15 -30.64
N VAL A 16 -22.33 35.02 -30.33
CA VAL A 16 -21.36 34.92 -29.23
C VAL A 16 -20.19 35.85 -29.58
N ASN A 17 -20.10 36.96 -28.85
CA ASN A 17 -19.03 37.93 -28.96
C ASN A 17 -17.69 37.22 -28.63
N MET A 18 -16.88 36.92 -29.65
CA MET A 18 -15.66 36.10 -29.56
C MET A 18 -14.46 36.83 -28.93
N ASN A 19 -14.65 37.99 -28.30
CA ASN A 19 -13.58 38.75 -27.64
C ASN A 19 -13.27 38.29 -26.20
N TYR A 20 -13.44 37.01 -25.89
CA TYR A 20 -12.92 36.47 -24.63
C TYR A 20 -11.47 36.03 -24.84
N PRO A 21 -10.51 36.55 -24.05
CA PRO A 21 -9.14 36.08 -24.13
C PRO A 21 -9.13 34.57 -23.89
N ALA A 22 -8.43 33.84 -24.76
CA ALA A 22 -8.29 32.40 -24.63
C ALA A 22 -7.82 32.07 -23.21
N ALA A 23 -8.51 31.15 -22.53
CA ALA A 23 -8.13 30.76 -21.19
C ALA A 23 -6.65 30.36 -21.19
N HIS A 24 -5.85 30.93 -20.28
CA HIS A 24 -4.40 30.75 -20.21
C HIS A 24 -3.97 29.27 -20.24
N ILE A 25 -4.85 28.37 -19.80
CA ILE A 25 -4.63 26.92 -19.79
C ILE A 25 -4.51 26.30 -21.19
N HIS A 26 -5.06 26.95 -22.23
CA HIS A 26 -4.91 26.54 -23.62
C HIS A 26 -3.59 27.00 -24.24
N MET A 27 -2.85 27.87 -23.55
CA MET A 27 -1.53 28.31 -23.98
C MET A 27 -0.41 27.41 -23.46
N LEU A 28 -0.71 26.49 -22.54
CA LEU A 28 0.27 25.54 -22.05
C LEU A 28 0.61 24.52 -23.15
N PRO A 29 1.91 24.24 -23.38
CA PRO A 29 2.33 23.09 -24.17
C PRO A 29 1.67 21.81 -23.66
N VAL A 30 1.34 20.91 -24.59
CA VAL A 30 0.63 19.66 -24.26
C VAL A 30 1.41 18.82 -23.24
N GLU A 31 2.73 18.84 -23.31
CA GLU A 31 3.65 18.11 -22.44
C GLU A 31 3.52 18.57 -20.98
N LEU A 32 3.39 19.88 -20.75
CA LEU A 32 3.19 20.42 -19.41
C LEU A 32 1.83 20.00 -18.85
N LEU A 33 0.79 20.00 -19.69
CA LEU A 33 -0.54 19.59 -19.26
C LEU A 33 -0.62 18.09 -18.97
N GLN A 34 0.08 17.25 -19.75
CA GLN A 34 0.25 15.82 -19.46
C GLN A 34 0.98 15.61 -18.13
N HIS A 35 2.05 16.37 -17.88
CA HIS A 35 2.78 16.30 -16.62
C HIS A 35 1.90 16.69 -15.42
N ILE A 36 1.11 17.76 -15.54
CA ILE A 36 0.12 18.15 -14.52
C ILE A 36 -0.87 17.02 -14.25
N PHE A 37 -1.41 16.37 -15.29
CA PHE A 37 -2.35 15.26 -15.11
C PHE A 37 -1.71 14.08 -14.36
N LEU A 38 -0.46 13.77 -14.67
CA LEU A 38 0.29 12.71 -13.98
C LEU A 38 0.54 13.06 -12.51
N LEU A 39 0.91 14.32 -12.21
CA LEU A 39 1.06 14.78 -10.83
C LEU A 39 -0.25 14.62 -10.06
N VAL A 40 -1.37 15.07 -10.61
CA VAL A 40 -2.69 14.95 -9.96
C VAL A 40 -3.09 13.48 -9.73
N VAL A 41 -2.82 12.58 -10.69
CA VAL A 41 -3.10 11.13 -10.52
C VAL A 41 -2.22 10.51 -9.44
N ASN A 42 -0.97 10.95 -9.34
CA ASN A 42 0.01 10.38 -8.41
C ASN A 42 -0.08 10.95 -7.00
N ASP A 43 -0.61 12.17 -6.85
CA ASP A 43 -0.83 12.84 -5.56
C ASP A 43 -2.04 12.28 -4.79
N VAL A 44 -2.92 11.53 -5.47
CA VAL A 44 -3.96 10.77 -4.76
C VAL A 44 -3.27 9.71 -3.90
N PRO A 45 -3.40 9.75 -2.56
CA PRO A 45 -2.69 8.83 -1.67
C PRO A 45 -3.10 7.38 -1.96
N ASP A 46 -4.36 7.20 -2.32
CA ASP A 46 -4.90 5.95 -2.83
C ASP A 46 -4.88 5.91 -4.37
N CYS A 47 -5.01 4.72 -4.97
CA CYS A 47 -5.21 4.65 -6.42
C CYS A 47 -6.58 5.26 -6.80
N PRO A 48 -6.69 5.99 -7.92
CA PRO A 48 -7.97 6.57 -8.34
C PRO A 48 -9.03 5.48 -8.54
N SER A 49 -10.19 5.62 -7.89
CA SER A 49 -11.25 4.62 -7.99
C SER A 49 -11.92 4.64 -9.36
N VAL A 50 -12.02 3.49 -10.00
CA VAL A 50 -12.73 3.31 -11.28
C VAL A 50 -14.23 3.49 -11.09
N PHE A 51 -14.75 2.98 -9.97
CA PHE A 51 -16.18 2.93 -9.67
C PHE A 51 -16.55 3.82 -8.48
N SER A 52 -17.75 4.38 -8.53
CA SER A 52 -18.41 5.05 -7.41
C SER A 52 -19.60 4.22 -6.95
N TYR A 53 -19.74 4.12 -5.64
CA TYR A 53 -20.75 3.31 -4.96
C TYR A 53 -21.78 4.22 -4.30
N GLY A 54 -23.02 4.11 -4.73
CA GLY A 54 -24.18 4.60 -3.97
C GLY A 54 -24.82 3.46 -3.18
N ASP A 55 -25.88 3.78 -2.43
CA ASP A 55 -26.58 2.82 -1.55
C ASP A 55 -27.00 1.52 -2.24
N THR A 56 -27.37 1.61 -3.53
CA THR A 56 -27.87 0.48 -4.32
C THR A 56 -27.33 0.46 -5.75
N THR A 57 -26.42 1.38 -6.11
CA THR A 57 -25.97 1.54 -7.50
C THR A 57 -24.46 1.68 -7.59
N ILE A 58 -23.90 1.14 -8.66
CA ILE A 58 -22.49 1.27 -9.02
C ILE A 58 -22.43 2.01 -10.34
N SER A 59 -21.57 3.01 -10.42
CA SER A 59 -21.37 3.87 -11.59
C SER A 59 -19.88 4.16 -11.81
N ALA A 60 -19.53 4.75 -12.95
CA ALA A 60 -18.17 5.24 -13.17
C ALA A 60 -17.90 6.45 -12.27
N ASN A 61 -16.75 6.47 -11.59
CA ASN A 61 -16.39 7.58 -10.70
C ASN A 61 -15.87 8.78 -11.48
N VAL A 62 -16.79 9.52 -12.09
CA VAL A 62 -16.50 10.69 -12.93
C VAL A 62 -15.84 11.87 -12.19
N GLY A 63 -15.79 11.83 -10.85
CA GLY A 63 -15.08 12.81 -10.01
C GLY A 63 -13.62 12.43 -9.76
N SER A 64 -13.23 11.19 -10.03
CA SER A 64 -11.86 10.70 -9.85
C SER A 64 -11.02 10.92 -11.13
N PRO A 65 -9.72 11.23 -11.02
CA PRO A 65 -8.84 11.17 -12.18
C PRO A 65 -8.71 9.72 -12.70
N PRO A 66 -8.40 9.51 -13.99
CA PRO A 66 -8.28 10.53 -15.04
C PRO A 66 -9.63 10.96 -15.63
N LEU A 67 -10.78 10.42 -15.19
CA LEU A 67 -12.09 10.72 -15.77
C LEU A 67 -12.49 12.19 -15.62
N VAL A 68 -12.15 12.82 -14.50
CA VAL A 68 -12.41 14.26 -14.30
C VAL A 68 -11.82 15.11 -15.43
N PHE A 69 -10.63 14.76 -15.93
CA PHE A 69 -9.99 15.48 -17.04
C PHE A 69 -10.78 15.37 -18.35
N THR A 70 -11.47 14.24 -18.57
CA THR A 70 -12.26 14.00 -19.78
C THR A 70 -13.53 14.85 -19.86
N ARG A 71 -13.91 15.49 -18.75
CA ARG A 71 -15.15 16.28 -18.62
C ARG A 71 -14.93 17.79 -18.67
N VAL A 72 -13.68 18.28 -18.56
CA VAL A 72 -13.38 19.71 -18.53
C VAL A 72 -13.63 20.36 -19.90
N CYS A 73 -12.90 19.93 -20.93
CA CYS A 73 -13.09 20.41 -22.31
C CYS A 73 -12.62 19.36 -23.33
N ARG A 74 -12.86 19.59 -24.62
CA ARG A 74 -12.44 18.66 -25.70
C ARG A 74 -10.92 18.47 -25.72
N PHE A 75 -10.15 19.54 -25.52
CA PHE A 75 -8.69 19.51 -25.52
C PHE A 75 -8.16 18.60 -24.41
N TRP A 76 -8.64 18.79 -23.17
CA TRP A 76 -8.25 17.96 -22.03
C TRP A 76 -8.63 16.50 -22.19
N ARG A 77 -9.79 16.21 -22.79
CA ARG A 77 -10.19 14.85 -23.11
C ARG A 77 -9.23 14.18 -24.08
N VAL A 78 -8.85 14.86 -25.15
CA VAL A 78 -7.89 14.32 -26.14
C VAL A 78 -6.56 14.01 -25.45
N ILE A 79 -6.05 14.94 -24.65
CA ILE A 79 -4.78 14.78 -23.93
C ILE A 79 -4.85 13.64 -22.92
N SER A 80 -5.91 13.58 -22.12
CA SER A 80 -6.12 12.50 -21.15
C SER A 80 -6.15 11.14 -21.86
N HIS A 81 -6.89 11.02 -22.98
CA HIS A 81 -6.96 9.79 -23.76
C HIS A 81 -5.63 9.38 -24.39
N SER A 82 -4.80 10.34 -24.83
CA SER A 82 -3.50 10.07 -25.44
C SER A 82 -2.37 9.84 -24.43
N THR A 83 -2.62 10.04 -23.13
CA THR A 83 -1.61 9.93 -22.07
C THR A 83 -1.82 8.61 -21.31
N THR A 84 -1.35 7.50 -21.87
CA THR A 84 -1.61 6.15 -21.34
C THR A 84 -1.26 5.98 -19.86
N ALA A 85 -0.20 6.64 -19.39
CA ALA A 85 0.24 6.59 -17.99
C ALA A 85 -0.78 7.15 -16.98
N VAL A 86 -1.71 8.05 -17.36
CA VAL A 86 -2.76 8.50 -16.42
C VAL A 86 -3.84 7.43 -16.19
N TRP A 87 -3.88 6.38 -17.02
CA TRP A 87 -4.82 5.27 -16.92
C TRP A 87 -4.19 4.01 -16.30
N SER A 88 -2.88 3.96 -16.08
CA SER A 88 -2.20 2.76 -15.55
C SER A 88 -2.30 2.62 -14.03
N ARG A 89 -2.77 3.64 -13.31
CA ARG A 89 -3.02 3.61 -11.87
C ARG A 89 -4.53 3.60 -11.59
N MET A 90 -5.02 2.58 -10.90
CA MET A 90 -6.46 2.45 -10.63
C MET A 90 -6.78 1.62 -9.38
N GLN A 91 -7.88 1.97 -8.73
CA GLN A 91 -8.51 1.14 -7.70
C GLN A 91 -9.79 0.52 -8.26
N VAL A 92 -9.89 -0.80 -8.17
CA VAL A 92 -11.07 -1.56 -8.54
C VAL A 92 -11.67 -2.16 -7.28
N SER A 93 -12.84 -1.67 -6.92
CA SER A 93 -13.64 -2.24 -5.86
C SER A 93 -14.49 -3.39 -6.41
N LEU A 94 -14.48 -4.52 -5.72
CA LEU A 94 -15.33 -5.67 -6.02
C LEU A 94 -16.68 -5.47 -5.31
N PRO A 95 -17.80 -5.34 -6.04
CA PRO A 95 -19.08 -4.93 -5.48
C PRO A 95 -19.78 -5.94 -4.57
N GLY A 96 -19.34 -7.20 -4.51
CA GLY A 96 -20.02 -8.22 -3.72
C GLY A 96 -21.42 -8.52 -4.28
N ARG A 97 -22.41 -8.70 -3.41
CA ARG A 97 -23.77 -9.18 -3.76
C ARG A 97 -24.68 -8.17 -4.47
N VAL A 98 -24.15 -7.12 -5.08
CA VAL A 98 -24.98 -6.19 -5.86
C VAL A 98 -25.35 -6.85 -7.19
N GLU A 99 -26.45 -7.62 -7.19
CA GLU A 99 -27.01 -8.25 -8.38
C GLU A 99 -27.65 -7.24 -9.36
N PRO A 100 -27.62 -7.53 -10.67
CA PRO A 100 -26.48 -7.99 -11.47
C PRO A 100 -25.60 -6.80 -11.89
N LEU A 101 -24.33 -7.05 -12.21
CA LEU A 101 -23.49 -6.03 -12.84
C LEU A 101 -24.18 -5.52 -14.09
N LYS A 102 -24.32 -4.20 -14.19
CA LYS A 102 -24.64 -3.58 -15.47
C LYS A 102 -23.51 -3.96 -16.45
N PRO A 103 -23.80 -4.45 -17.67
CA PRO A 103 -22.79 -4.75 -18.71
C PRO A 103 -21.81 -3.59 -18.96
N PHE A 104 -22.23 -2.37 -18.63
CA PHE A 104 -21.41 -1.18 -18.59
C PHE A 104 -20.14 -1.31 -17.74
N LEU A 105 -20.15 -1.97 -16.58
CA LEU A 105 -18.99 -1.99 -15.67
C LEU A 105 -17.81 -2.78 -16.24
N LEU A 106 -18.09 -3.94 -16.84
CA LEU A 106 -17.08 -4.78 -17.49
C LEU A 106 -16.48 -4.05 -18.70
N SER A 107 -17.33 -3.52 -19.58
CA SER A 107 -16.90 -2.76 -20.77
C SER A 107 -16.14 -1.47 -20.41
N PHE A 108 -16.51 -0.84 -19.30
CA PHE A 108 -15.82 0.32 -18.77
C PHE A 108 -14.41 -0.02 -18.27
N LEU A 109 -14.26 -1.09 -17.48
CA LEU A 109 -12.95 -1.55 -17.02
C LEU A 109 -12.05 -1.96 -18.20
N GLN A 110 -12.58 -2.69 -19.17
CA GLN A 110 -11.86 -3.05 -20.40
C GLN A 110 -11.41 -1.80 -21.17
N SER A 111 -12.28 -0.79 -21.29
CA SER A 111 -11.93 0.48 -21.92
C SER A 111 -10.82 1.23 -21.17
N TRP A 112 -10.84 1.17 -19.83
CA TRP A 112 -9.79 1.74 -18.99
C TRP A 112 -8.45 1.03 -19.21
N LEU A 113 -8.44 -0.30 -19.19
CA LEU A 113 -7.25 -1.11 -19.44
C LEU A 113 -6.70 -0.88 -20.85
N ALA A 114 -7.55 -0.83 -21.88
CA ALA A 114 -7.14 -0.52 -23.24
C ALA A 114 -6.45 0.86 -23.35
N ARG A 115 -6.91 1.86 -22.59
CA ARG A 115 -6.30 3.21 -22.55
C ARG A 115 -4.97 3.24 -21.81
N SER A 116 -4.76 2.33 -20.87
CA SER A 116 -3.46 2.19 -20.20
C SER A 116 -2.34 1.68 -21.14
N GLY A 117 -2.69 1.22 -22.34
CA GLY A 117 -1.72 0.76 -23.35
C GLY A 117 -0.98 -0.48 -22.87
N ASN A 118 0.36 -0.46 -22.90
CA ASN A 118 1.24 -1.51 -22.36
C ASN A 118 2.00 -1.06 -21.10
N GLN A 119 1.55 0.03 -20.45
CA GLN A 119 2.23 0.54 -19.26
C GLN A 119 2.11 -0.44 -18.06
N PRO A 120 3.13 -0.58 -17.21
CA PRO A 120 2.99 -1.34 -15.99
C PRO A 120 1.83 -0.82 -15.12
N LEU A 121 0.96 -1.72 -14.66
CA LEU A 121 -0.24 -1.36 -13.90
C LEU A 121 0.08 -1.20 -12.42
N THR A 122 -0.45 -0.13 -11.82
CA THR A 122 -0.53 0.07 -10.37
C THR A 122 -1.97 -0.13 -9.94
N LEU A 123 -2.26 -1.30 -9.37
CA LEU A 123 -3.61 -1.75 -9.05
C LEU A 123 -3.83 -1.78 -7.55
N ARG A 124 -4.99 -1.30 -7.11
CA ARG A 124 -5.53 -1.62 -5.79
C ARG A 124 -6.87 -2.33 -5.96
N ILE A 125 -6.95 -3.57 -5.50
CA ILE A 125 -8.16 -4.37 -5.57
C ILE A 125 -8.72 -4.51 -4.16
N VAL A 126 -9.89 -3.92 -3.94
CA VAL A 126 -10.55 -3.94 -2.63
C VAL A 126 -11.84 -4.72 -2.73
N SER A 127 -12.14 -5.59 -1.76
CA SER A 127 -13.52 -6.09 -1.64
C SER A 127 -14.31 -5.03 -0.90
N GLY A 128 -15.27 -4.44 -1.59
CA GLY A 128 -16.19 -3.49 -0.99
C GLY A 128 -17.35 -4.27 -0.40
N GLU A 129 -17.31 -4.56 0.89
CA GLU A 129 -18.58 -4.59 1.61
C GLU A 129 -19.07 -3.15 1.61
N LEU A 130 -20.11 -2.85 0.82
CA LEU A 130 -20.87 -1.63 1.02
C LEU A 130 -21.11 -1.50 2.53
N PRO A 131 -20.98 -0.32 3.14
CA PRO A 131 -21.37 -0.09 4.51
C PRO A 131 -22.90 -0.22 4.58
N VAL A 132 -23.39 -1.45 4.48
CA VAL A 132 -24.76 -1.81 4.79
C VAL A 132 -24.90 -1.38 6.24
N ARG A 133 -25.85 -0.48 6.52
CA ARG A 133 -26.16 -0.01 7.88
C ARG A 133 -26.38 -1.25 8.75
N THR A 134 -25.34 -1.69 9.44
CA THR A 134 -25.34 -2.95 10.13
C THR A 134 -26.18 -2.80 11.38
N THR A 135 -27.36 -3.41 11.36
CA THR A 135 -28.09 -3.74 12.58
C THR A 135 -27.28 -4.76 13.38
N ARG A 136 -26.27 -4.31 14.14
CA ARG A 136 -25.52 -4.90 15.29
C ARG A 136 -25.34 -6.44 15.46
N ARG A 137 -25.69 -7.32 14.50
CA ARG A 137 -25.80 -8.77 14.75
C ARG A 137 -25.10 -9.71 13.76
N CYS A 138 -24.31 -9.19 12.82
CA CYS A 138 -23.57 -10.04 11.87
C CYS A 138 -22.07 -10.12 12.22
N MET A 139 -21.72 -10.73 13.35
CA MET A 139 -20.32 -11.14 13.64
C MET A 139 -20.04 -12.61 13.28
N ARG A 140 -20.95 -13.27 12.56
CA ARG A 140 -20.71 -14.59 11.92
C ARG A 140 -20.76 -14.46 10.41
N GLN A 141 -19.98 -13.53 9.87
CA GLN A 141 -19.83 -13.36 8.42
C GLN A 141 -18.94 -14.52 7.93
N SER A 142 -19.59 -15.64 7.65
CA SER A 142 -19.04 -16.77 6.91
C SER A 142 -18.33 -16.28 5.66
N CYS A 143 -17.19 -16.87 5.29
CA CYS A 143 -16.60 -16.79 3.95
C CYS A 143 -17.70 -17.09 2.94
N GLN A 144 -18.29 -16.06 2.36
CA GLN A 144 -19.32 -16.21 1.34
C GLN A 144 -18.61 -16.22 -0.01
N GLU A 145 -19.02 -17.13 -0.87
CA GLU A 145 -18.47 -17.26 -2.22
C GLU A 145 -18.50 -15.90 -2.94
N PRO A 146 -17.42 -15.54 -3.65
CA PRO A 146 -17.36 -14.31 -4.42
C PRO A 146 -18.52 -14.26 -5.42
N SER A 147 -19.10 -13.08 -5.60
CA SER A 147 -20.18 -12.93 -6.58
C SER A 147 -19.67 -13.25 -7.98
N GLN A 148 -20.57 -13.67 -8.88
CA GLN A 148 -20.23 -13.85 -10.30
C GLN A 148 -19.63 -12.56 -10.90
N ALA A 149 -20.11 -11.41 -10.42
CA ALA A 149 -19.66 -10.09 -10.77
C ALA A 149 -18.18 -9.84 -10.40
N ASP A 150 -17.83 -10.12 -9.15
CA ASP A 150 -16.46 -9.99 -8.65
C ASP A 150 -15.52 -10.90 -9.44
N SER A 151 -15.99 -12.13 -9.73
CA SER A 151 -15.23 -13.11 -10.51
C SER A 151 -14.93 -12.61 -11.93
N GLN A 152 -15.89 -11.97 -12.60
CA GLN A 152 -15.70 -11.40 -13.94
C GLN A 152 -14.75 -10.20 -13.95
N LEU A 153 -14.88 -9.29 -12.98
CA LEU A 153 -13.97 -8.14 -12.85
C LEU A 153 -12.55 -8.60 -12.53
N LEU A 154 -12.42 -9.57 -11.62
CA LEU A 154 -11.14 -10.16 -11.28
C LEU A 154 -10.53 -10.88 -12.49
N GLU A 155 -11.30 -11.63 -13.27
CA GLU A 155 -10.82 -12.27 -14.49
C GLU A 155 -10.25 -11.26 -15.51
N ILE A 156 -10.92 -10.12 -15.71
CA ILE A 156 -10.43 -9.02 -16.55
C ILE A 156 -9.10 -8.45 -16.01
N LEU A 157 -8.96 -8.29 -14.70
CA LEU A 157 -7.71 -7.81 -14.11
C LEU A 157 -6.59 -8.85 -14.22
N LEU A 158 -6.92 -10.11 -14.00
CA LEU A 158 -6.00 -11.24 -14.07
C LEU A 158 -5.48 -11.48 -15.48
N SER A 159 -6.25 -11.17 -16.52
CA SER A 159 -5.74 -11.25 -17.90
C SER A 159 -4.60 -10.25 -18.17
N GLU A 160 -4.46 -9.21 -17.34
CA GLU A 160 -3.39 -8.22 -17.42
C GLU A 160 -2.23 -8.48 -16.45
N SER A 161 -2.22 -9.63 -15.76
CA SER A 161 -1.24 -9.99 -14.71
C SER A 161 0.23 -9.86 -15.14
N LYS A 162 0.53 -10.10 -16.43
CA LYS A 162 1.89 -10.06 -16.96
C LYS A 162 2.58 -8.70 -16.86
N ARG A 163 1.79 -7.62 -16.85
CA ARG A 163 2.25 -6.23 -16.79
C ARG A 163 1.84 -5.53 -15.50
N TRP A 164 1.52 -6.29 -14.46
CA TRP A 164 1.33 -5.72 -13.13
C TRP A 164 2.68 -5.23 -12.61
N GLY A 165 2.81 -3.94 -12.30
CA GLY A 165 4.01 -3.36 -11.71
C GLY A 165 3.92 -3.24 -10.19
N SER A 166 2.74 -2.85 -9.69
CA SER A 166 2.44 -2.75 -8.26
C SER A 166 1.00 -3.19 -8.01
N VAL A 167 0.77 -4.06 -7.03
CA VAL A 167 -0.57 -4.57 -6.71
C VAL A 167 -0.82 -4.52 -5.21
N ALA A 168 -1.99 -4.03 -4.80
CA ALA A 168 -2.45 -4.10 -3.43
C ALA A 168 -3.80 -4.82 -3.34
N LEU A 169 -3.84 -5.92 -2.59
CA LEU A 169 -5.02 -6.74 -2.35
C LEU A 169 -5.53 -6.46 -0.93
N ALA A 170 -6.81 -6.12 -0.81
CA ALA A 170 -7.48 -5.86 0.47
C ALA A 170 -8.69 -6.78 0.71
N PHE A 171 -8.63 -8.03 0.23
CA PHE A 171 -9.65 -9.06 0.45
C PHE A 171 -8.96 -10.42 0.61
N ALA A 172 -9.61 -11.41 1.23
CA ALA A 172 -8.86 -12.45 1.92
C ALA A 172 -8.99 -13.90 1.43
N ASP A 173 -10.02 -14.30 0.68
CA ASP A 173 -10.42 -15.71 0.83
C ASP A 173 -10.33 -16.65 -0.39
N ASP A 174 -10.04 -16.23 -1.63
CA ASP A 174 -10.20 -17.18 -2.78
C ASP A 174 -9.21 -17.08 -3.95
N LEU A 175 -8.02 -16.50 -3.75
CA LEU A 175 -6.98 -16.50 -4.79
C LEU A 175 -6.22 -17.83 -4.86
N ASN A 176 -6.91 -18.95 -5.09
CA ASN A 176 -6.29 -20.28 -5.25
C ASN A 176 -5.75 -20.50 -6.68
N ARG A 177 -5.14 -19.46 -7.27
CA ARG A 177 -4.61 -19.49 -8.64
C ARG A 177 -3.14 -19.09 -8.63
N ASN A 178 -2.35 -19.70 -9.50
CA ASN A 178 -0.97 -19.28 -9.72
C ASN A 178 -0.95 -18.12 -10.73
N PHE A 179 -0.57 -16.94 -10.28
CA PHE A 179 -0.43 -15.73 -11.08
C PHE A 179 1.00 -15.62 -11.59
N ASP A 180 1.15 -15.62 -12.92
CA ASP A 180 2.43 -15.30 -13.55
C ASP A 180 2.54 -13.78 -13.73
N THR A 181 3.32 -13.15 -12.85
CA THR A 181 3.43 -11.69 -12.76
C THR A 181 4.90 -11.26 -12.85
N PRO A 182 5.55 -11.43 -14.02
CA PRO A 182 6.97 -11.18 -14.21
C PRO A 182 7.38 -9.72 -13.99
N GLU A 183 6.50 -8.74 -14.21
CA GLU A 183 6.81 -7.31 -14.03
C GLU A 183 6.54 -6.79 -12.62
N LEU A 184 6.00 -7.62 -11.72
CA LEU A 184 5.56 -7.19 -10.40
C LEU A 184 6.74 -6.85 -9.50
N LYS A 185 6.86 -5.58 -9.11
CA LYS A 185 7.91 -5.05 -8.24
C LYS A 185 7.44 -4.83 -6.81
N SER A 186 6.16 -4.52 -6.63
CA SER A 186 5.55 -4.22 -5.33
C SER A 186 4.24 -5.00 -5.15
N LEU A 187 4.11 -5.71 -4.03
CA LEU A 187 2.91 -6.47 -3.69
C LEU A 187 2.48 -6.14 -2.27
N GLN A 188 1.21 -5.80 -2.08
CA GLN A 188 0.55 -5.79 -0.79
C GLN A 188 -0.52 -6.89 -0.77
N CYS A 189 -0.40 -7.86 0.13
CA CYS A 189 -1.30 -9.01 0.21
C CYS A 189 -1.29 -9.62 1.63
N CYS A 190 -2.10 -10.64 1.89
CA CYS A 190 -1.94 -11.43 3.11
C CYS A 190 -0.89 -12.55 2.94
N TRP A 191 -0.44 -13.13 4.05
CA TRP A 191 0.55 -14.22 4.03
C TRP A 191 0.12 -15.43 3.21
N SER A 192 -1.16 -15.80 3.25
CA SER A 192 -1.69 -16.96 2.53
C SER A 192 -1.76 -16.77 1.02
N GLU A 193 -1.87 -15.52 0.55
CA GLU A 193 -1.91 -15.19 -0.88
C GLU A 193 -0.52 -15.15 -1.52
N LEU A 194 0.54 -14.99 -0.72
CA LEU A 194 1.88 -14.83 -1.25
C LEU A 194 2.31 -16.02 -2.14
N SER A 195 1.89 -17.24 -1.79
CA SER A 195 2.17 -18.45 -2.59
C SER A 195 1.46 -18.49 -3.94
N SER A 196 0.43 -17.68 -4.13
CA SER A 196 -0.33 -17.58 -5.37
C SER A 196 0.42 -16.78 -6.45
N PHE A 197 1.51 -16.09 -6.11
CA PHE A 197 2.27 -15.28 -7.06
C PHE A 197 3.57 -15.96 -7.50
N ASN A 198 3.80 -15.96 -8.81
CA ASN A 198 5.11 -16.16 -9.44
C ASN A 198 5.63 -14.78 -9.89
N ALA A 199 6.35 -14.09 -8.99
CA ALA A 199 6.83 -12.74 -9.21
C ALA A 199 8.36 -12.67 -9.00
N PRO A 200 9.16 -13.08 -10.00
CA PRO A 200 10.62 -13.14 -9.86
C PRO A 200 11.26 -11.77 -9.63
N ASN A 201 10.60 -10.67 -10.02
CA ASN A 201 11.10 -9.30 -9.87
C ASN A 201 10.52 -8.57 -8.64
N LEU A 202 9.85 -9.29 -7.73
CA LEU A 202 9.26 -8.71 -6.54
C LEU A 202 10.37 -8.21 -5.60
N THR A 203 10.36 -6.91 -5.30
CA THR A 203 11.37 -6.25 -4.46
C THR A 203 10.76 -5.66 -3.19
N HIS A 204 9.50 -5.24 -3.25
CA HIS A 204 8.75 -4.65 -2.15
C HIS A 204 7.56 -5.54 -1.81
N LEU A 205 7.47 -5.95 -0.56
CA LEU A 205 6.38 -6.79 -0.07
C LEU A 205 5.77 -6.15 1.17
N HIS A 206 4.47 -5.90 1.14
CA HIS A 206 3.70 -5.42 2.27
C HIS A 206 2.67 -6.48 2.68
N ILE A 207 2.91 -7.13 3.81
CA ILE A 207 1.98 -8.11 4.34
C ILE A 207 0.97 -7.47 5.28
N THR A 208 -0.31 -7.53 4.88
CA THR A 208 -1.45 -7.18 5.72
C THR A 208 -1.92 -8.41 6.48
N TYR A 209 -2.25 -8.24 7.76
CA TYR A 209 -2.58 -9.37 8.63
C TYR A 209 -4.08 -9.68 8.63
N ARG A 210 -4.42 -10.94 8.38
CA ARG A 210 -5.62 -11.61 8.90
C ARG A 210 -5.19 -12.93 9.56
N TRP A 211 -5.89 -13.28 10.63
CA TRP A 211 -5.54 -14.27 11.65
C TRP A 211 -5.00 -15.61 11.12
N SER A 212 -3.67 -15.80 11.14
CA SER A 212 -3.10 -17.14 11.11
C SER A 212 -1.77 -17.20 11.85
N LEU A 213 -1.84 -17.59 13.13
CA LEU A 213 -0.68 -17.82 14.00
C LEU A 213 0.04 -19.16 13.68
N THR A 214 -0.46 -19.94 12.72
CA THR A 214 0.00 -21.31 12.47
C THR A 214 0.53 -21.55 11.05
N MET A 215 0.74 -20.51 10.24
CA MET A 215 1.25 -20.70 8.88
C MET A 215 2.64 -21.34 8.89
N ARG A 216 2.73 -22.49 8.22
CA ARG A 216 4.01 -23.10 7.86
C ARG A 216 4.54 -22.37 6.65
N PHE A 217 5.56 -21.55 6.85
CA PHE A 217 6.25 -20.89 5.77
C PHE A 217 6.91 -21.94 4.88
N ARG A 218 6.53 -21.95 3.60
CA ARG A 218 7.25 -22.67 2.55
C ARG A 218 8.04 -21.64 1.77
N HIS A 219 9.30 -21.93 1.52
CA HIS A 219 10.09 -21.14 0.60
C HIS A 219 9.43 -21.17 -0.79
N ILE A 220 9.21 -20.00 -1.36
CA ILE A 220 8.70 -19.86 -2.73
C ILE A 220 9.67 -18.96 -3.52
N PRO A 221 9.92 -19.22 -4.82
CA PRO A 221 10.88 -18.43 -5.61
C PRO A 221 10.60 -16.92 -5.64
N THR A 222 9.34 -16.52 -5.50
CA THR A 222 8.91 -15.12 -5.40
C THR A 222 9.56 -14.37 -4.24
N CYS A 223 9.99 -15.06 -3.19
CA CYS A 223 10.63 -14.44 -2.02
C CYS A 223 12.11 -14.08 -2.23
N ASP A 224 12.79 -14.67 -3.23
CA ASP A 224 14.25 -14.63 -3.34
C ASP A 224 14.81 -13.21 -3.55
N ASN A 225 14.02 -12.33 -4.17
CA ASN A 225 14.43 -10.98 -4.54
C ASN A 225 13.77 -9.87 -3.70
N VAL A 226 12.98 -10.24 -2.68
CA VAL A 226 12.37 -9.26 -1.78
C VAL A 226 13.46 -8.59 -0.95
N ARG A 227 13.55 -7.26 -1.10
CA ARG A 227 14.52 -6.40 -0.40
C ARG A 227 13.87 -5.60 0.72
N HIS A 228 12.62 -5.18 0.50
CA HIS A 228 11.90 -4.35 1.44
C HIS A 228 10.63 -5.06 1.88
N LEU A 229 10.57 -5.42 3.17
CA LEU A 229 9.42 -6.07 3.78
C LEU A 229 8.74 -5.10 4.74
N TRP A 230 7.44 -4.91 4.56
CA TRP A 230 6.58 -4.24 5.52
C TRP A 230 5.58 -5.26 6.05
N VAL A 231 5.50 -5.45 7.36
CA VAL A 231 4.52 -6.34 7.99
C VAL A 231 3.64 -5.52 8.92
N GLN A 232 2.34 -5.50 8.68
CA GLN A 232 1.43 -4.70 9.51
C GLN A 232 1.38 -5.20 10.96
N ASN A 233 1.30 -6.51 11.17
CA ASN A 233 1.29 -7.12 12.50
C ASN A 233 2.19 -8.36 12.50
N ALA A 234 3.13 -8.46 13.44
CA ALA A 234 4.03 -9.61 13.50
C ALA A 234 4.43 -9.95 14.95
N SER A 235 4.53 -11.23 15.26
CA SER A 235 5.21 -11.68 16.48
C SER A 235 6.71 -11.79 16.25
N ALA A 236 7.50 -11.89 17.33
CA ALA A 236 8.93 -12.17 17.23
C ALA A 236 9.22 -13.43 16.40
N ARG A 237 8.39 -14.47 16.55
CA ARG A 237 8.50 -15.71 15.76
C ARG A 237 8.26 -15.47 14.26
N ILE A 238 7.24 -14.69 13.90
CA ILE A 238 6.97 -14.35 12.49
C ILE A 238 8.15 -13.57 11.92
N ILE A 239 8.60 -12.51 12.60
CA ILE A 239 9.73 -11.68 12.18
C ILE A 239 10.97 -12.55 11.93
N ARG A 240 11.33 -13.43 12.88
CA ARG A 240 12.45 -14.35 12.69
C ARG A 240 12.26 -15.31 11.52
N SER A 241 11.04 -15.78 11.29
CA SER A 241 10.74 -16.64 10.14
C SER A 241 10.94 -15.90 8.81
N THR A 242 10.66 -14.59 8.77
CA THR A 242 10.88 -13.77 7.57
C THR A 242 12.36 -13.71 7.18
N PHE A 243 13.29 -13.70 8.14
CA PHE A 243 14.73 -13.72 7.85
C PHE A 243 15.19 -14.99 7.11
N PHE A 244 14.48 -16.12 7.30
CA PHE A 244 14.76 -17.34 6.54
C PHE A 244 14.09 -17.34 5.17
N MET A 245 12.94 -16.66 5.03
CA MET A 245 12.19 -16.60 3.78
C MET A 245 12.78 -15.62 2.78
N PHE A 246 13.37 -14.51 3.25
CA PHE A 246 13.81 -13.40 2.42
C PHE A 246 15.32 -13.18 2.59
N PRO A 247 16.18 -14.07 2.06
CA PRO A 247 17.63 -14.04 2.31
C PRO A 247 18.33 -12.76 1.80
N ARG A 248 17.68 -12.01 0.92
CA ARG A 248 18.18 -10.73 0.36
C ARG A 248 17.50 -9.50 0.96
N MET A 249 16.78 -9.64 2.07
CA MET A 249 16.07 -8.53 2.69
C MET A 249 17.05 -7.47 3.21
N GLU A 250 16.91 -6.25 2.71
CA GLU A 250 17.71 -5.08 3.06
C GLU A 250 17.03 -4.24 4.15
N SER A 251 15.69 -4.21 4.16
CA SER A 251 14.93 -3.50 5.19
C SER A 251 13.66 -4.22 5.61
N ILE A 252 13.36 -4.18 6.91
CA ILE A 252 12.07 -4.62 7.46
C ILE A 252 11.40 -3.51 8.27
N LYS A 253 10.10 -3.30 8.06
CA LYS A 253 9.23 -2.43 8.87
C LYS A 253 8.11 -3.27 9.46
N VAL A 254 7.84 -3.09 10.75
CA VAL A 254 6.67 -3.67 11.41
C VAL A 254 5.84 -2.54 12.00
N ASP A 255 4.52 -2.54 11.84
CA ASP A 255 3.66 -1.50 12.44
C ASP A 255 3.22 -1.86 13.86
N LEU A 256 2.92 -3.15 14.13
CA LEU A 256 2.51 -3.64 15.44
C LEU A 256 3.20 -4.97 15.78
N ILE A 257 3.76 -5.05 16.99
CA ILE A 257 4.30 -6.29 17.54
C ILE A 257 3.22 -6.96 18.39
N ILE A 258 2.90 -8.20 18.07
CA ILE A 258 1.91 -9.00 18.81
C ILE A 258 2.59 -10.08 19.65
N SER A 259 2.04 -10.35 20.84
CA SER A 259 2.52 -11.43 21.69
C SER A 259 2.26 -12.80 21.07
N ASP A 260 3.23 -13.70 21.20
CA ASP A 260 3.12 -15.09 20.77
C ASP A 260 3.50 -16.04 21.91
N ILE A 261 2.86 -17.20 21.96
CA ILE A 261 3.02 -18.21 23.03
C ILE A 261 4.23 -19.12 22.75
N GLY A 262 4.94 -18.93 21.63
CA GLY A 262 6.12 -19.72 21.27
C GLY A 262 7.45 -19.11 21.70
N HIS A 263 8.40 -19.96 22.09
CA HIS A 263 9.81 -19.57 22.09
C HIS A 263 10.34 -19.57 20.65
N PRO A 264 11.06 -18.53 20.22
CA PRO A 264 11.77 -18.57 18.97
C PRO A 264 12.95 -19.55 19.12
N HIS A 265 13.05 -20.55 18.23
CA HIS A 265 13.97 -21.68 18.42
C HIS A 265 15.23 -21.66 17.56
N ASN A 266 15.45 -20.61 16.76
CA ASN A 266 16.56 -20.61 15.81
C ASN A 266 17.34 -19.31 15.93
N SER A 267 18.63 -19.44 16.26
CA SER A 267 19.63 -18.44 15.96
C SER A 267 19.68 -18.21 14.46
N ALA A 268 19.60 -16.96 14.02
CA ALA A 268 19.63 -16.62 12.61
C ALA A 268 20.66 -15.51 12.37
N THR A 269 21.46 -15.65 11.32
CA THR A 269 22.33 -14.57 10.84
C THR A 269 21.71 -14.02 9.56
N HIS A 270 21.45 -12.72 9.51
CA HIS A 270 20.95 -12.06 8.31
C HIS A 270 22.00 -11.10 7.76
N SER A 271 22.67 -11.51 6.68
CA SER A 271 23.85 -10.81 6.17
C SER A 271 23.52 -9.56 5.34
N CYS A 272 22.27 -9.36 4.91
CA CYS A 272 21.90 -8.25 4.02
C CYS A 272 21.06 -7.17 4.72
N LEU A 273 20.64 -7.37 5.97
CA LEU A 273 19.67 -6.47 6.61
C LEU A 273 20.37 -5.20 7.07
N GLU A 274 20.05 -4.08 6.45
CA GLU A 274 20.65 -2.78 6.71
C GLU A 274 19.79 -1.89 7.59
N SER A 275 18.46 -2.03 7.51
CA SER A 275 17.51 -1.18 8.24
C SER A 275 16.36 -1.98 8.88
N ILE A 276 16.02 -1.65 10.12
CA ILE A 276 14.84 -2.19 10.82
C ILE A 276 14.01 -1.04 11.37
N THR A 277 12.69 -1.14 11.25
CA THR A 277 11.72 -0.23 11.88
C THR A 277 10.73 -1.01 12.72
N PHE A 278 10.66 -0.73 14.02
CA PHE A 278 9.73 -1.37 14.96
C PHE A 278 8.99 -0.35 15.83
N PRO A 279 7.73 -0.61 16.23
CA PRO A 279 7.11 0.12 17.31
C PRO A 279 7.73 -0.29 18.65
N ILE A 280 7.81 0.63 19.61
CA ILE A 280 8.05 0.25 21.00
C ILE A 280 6.76 0.50 21.77
N PRO A 281 6.13 -0.56 22.30
CA PRO A 281 4.95 -0.41 23.11
C PRO A 281 5.33 0.10 24.50
N SER A 282 4.50 0.98 25.07
CA SER A 282 4.68 1.43 26.46
C SER A 282 4.35 0.36 27.50
N ASP A 283 3.66 -0.72 27.10
CA ASP A 283 3.41 -1.86 27.97
C ASP A 283 4.69 -2.71 28.16
N PRO A 284 5.23 -2.83 29.39
CA PRO A 284 6.43 -3.63 29.66
C PRO A 284 6.32 -5.09 29.25
N PHE A 285 5.10 -5.66 29.23
CA PHE A 285 4.91 -7.04 28.77
C PHE A 285 5.17 -7.17 27.26
N GLN A 286 4.77 -6.18 26.47
CA GLN A 286 5.03 -6.18 25.03
C GLN A 286 6.46 -5.76 24.70
N GLN A 287 7.12 -4.95 25.53
CA GLN A 287 8.56 -4.66 25.39
C GLN A 287 9.40 -5.94 25.41
N ARG A 288 9.02 -6.94 26.22
CA ARG A 288 9.68 -8.26 26.19
C ARG A 288 9.57 -8.96 24.85
N GLU A 289 8.50 -8.75 24.10
CA GLU A 289 8.36 -9.29 22.75
C GLU A 289 9.34 -8.63 21.77
N VAL A 290 9.65 -7.35 21.96
CA VAL A 290 10.69 -6.65 21.20
C VAL A 290 12.06 -7.29 21.47
N LEU A 291 12.41 -7.52 22.75
CA LEU A 291 13.67 -8.16 23.13
C LEU A 291 13.80 -9.57 22.53
N LYS A 292 12.71 -10.35 22.53
CA LYS A 292 12.68 -11.67 21.89
C LYS A 292 12.97 -11.62 20.39
N ILE A 293 12.73 -10.50 19.70
CA ILE A 293 13.12 -10.38 18.29
C ILE A 293 14.62 -10.51 18.19
N PHE A 294 15.36 -9.69 18.94
CA PHE A 294 16.82 -9.54 18.85
C PHE A 294 17.61 -10.70 19.46
N ASP A 295 17.01 -11.44 20.38
CA ASP A 295 17.63 -12.62 20.98
C ASP A 295 18.15 -13.60 19.89
N GLU A 296 19.38 -14.08 20.03
CA GLU A 296 20.06 -14.95 19.06
C GLU A 296 20.12 -14.47 17.59
N LEU A 297 19.79 -13.21 17.29
CA LEU A 297 19.93 -12.64 15.95
C LEU A 297 21.31 -12.04 15.77
N ARG A 298 21.95 -12.36 14.65
CA ARG A 298 23.21 -11.73 14.23
C ARG A 298 22.96 -10.88 12.99
N LEU A 299 23.15 -9.57 13.13
CA LEU A 299 22.82 -8.58 12.11
C LEU A 299 24.08 -7.76 11.73
N PRO A 300 25.07 -8.36 11.06
CA PRO A 300 26.38 -7.74 10.85
C PRO A 300 26.34 -6.50 9.93
N MET A 301 25.32 -6.38 9.08
CA MET A 301 25.16 -5.27 8.13
C MET A 301 24.14 -4.23 8.60
N LEU A 302 23.58 -4.38 9.80
CA LEU A 302 22.58 -3.45 10.32
C LEU A 302 23.21 -2.09 10.58
N ARG A 303 22.75 -1.07 9.86
CA ARG A 303 23.25 0.31 9.96
C ARG A 303 22.23 1.24 10.61
N LYS A 304 20.94 1.03 10.36
CA LYS A 304 19.86 1.88 10.86
C LYS A 304 18.85 1.09 11.68
N LEU A 305 18.56 1.57 12.89
CA LEU A 305 17.40 1.15 13.68
C LEU A 305 16.44 2.32 13.82
N THR A 306 15.17 2.09 13.52
CA THR A 306 14.11 3.07 13.70
C THR A 306 13.10 2.56 14.71
N PHE A 307 12.81 3.34 15.73
CA PHE A 307 11.81 3.01 16.74
C PHE A 307 10.65 3.99 16.66
N VAL A 308 9.42 3.48 16.60
CA VAL A 308 8.20 4.28 16.59
C VAL A 308 7.62 4.28 18.00
N ALA A 309 7.97 5.30 18.79
CA ALA A 309 7.53 5.50 20.17
C ALA A 309 7.89 6.90 20.67
N ASP A 310 7.24 7.32 21.76
CA ASP A 310 7.67 8.47 22.53
C ASP A 310 8.83 8.05 23.46
N PRO A 311 9.93 8.81 23.52
CA PRO A 311 11.17 8.36 24.16
C PRO A 311 11.14 8.58 25.68
N GLU A 312 10.36 7.79 26.41
CA GLU A 312 10.42 7.76 27.87
C GLU A 312 11.55 6.82 28.36
N GLU A 313 11.86 6.87 29.66
CA GLU A 313 12.95 6.10 30.28
C GLU A 313 12.79 4.59 30.05
N SER A 314 11.55 4.08 30.05
CA SER A 314 11.26 2.65 29.87
C SER A 314 11.54 2.19 28.44
N GLU A 315 11.16 2.99 27.45
CA GLU A 315 11.34 2.74 26.03
C GLU A 315 12.82 2.82 25.66
N VAL A 316 13.53 3.84 26.15
CA VAL A 316 14.99 3.95 25.96
C VAL A 316 15.72 2.77 26.60
N SER A 317 15.34 2.36 27.81
CA SER A 317 15.90 1.17 28.46
C SER A 317 15.66 -0.10 27.65
N CYS A 318 14.47 -0.26 27.07
CA CYS A 318 14.14 -1.37 26.17
C CYS A 318 15.01 -1.36 24.90
N ILE A 319 15.24 -0.18 24.28
CA ILE A 319 16.12 -0.03 23.11
C ILE A 319 17.55 -0.45 23.46
N MET A 320 18.08 0.03 24.58
CA MET A 320 19.42 -0.32 25.03
C MET A 320 19.56 -1.83 25.22
N ALA A 321 18.63 -2.46 25.93
CA ALA A 321 18.62 -3.90 26.13
C ALA A 321 18.54 -4.68 24.80
N ALA A 322 17.71 -4.22 23.86
CA ALA A 322 17.61 -4.83 22.53
C ALA A 322 18.94 -4.78 21.75
N LEU A 323 19.63 -3.64 21.82
CA LEU A 323 20.92 -3.42 21.16
C LEU A 323 22.05 -4.24 21.78
N GLU A 324 22.09 -4.34 23.11
CA GLU A 324 23.06 -5.19 23.82
C GLU A 324 22.90 -6.66 23.43
N ILE A 325 21.65 -7.14 23.28
CA ILE A 325 21.34 -8.52 22.87
C ILE A 325 21.76 -8.78 21.41
N ALA A 326 21.43 -7.86 20.49
CA ALA A 326 21.58 -8.07 19.04
C ALA A 326 23.04 -8.16 18.55
N SER A 327 24.03 -7.76 19.37
CA SER A 327 25.46 -7.75 19.01
C SER A 327 25.73 -7.12 17.63
N CYS A 328 25.12 -5.98 17.35
CA CYS A 328 25.19 -5.27 16.07
C CYS A 328 25.90 -3.91 16.20
N ASN A 329 26.47 -3.42 15.08
CA ASN A 329 27.15 -2.13 15.03
C ASN A 329 26.26 -1.09 14.35
N VAL A 330 25.25 -0.63 15.10
CA VAL A 330 24.27 0.34 14.59
C VAL A 330 24.90 1.72 14.45
N GLN A 331 24.78 2.31 13.26
CA GLN A 331 25.32 3.64 12.99
C GLN A 331 24.31 4.73 13.35
N VAL A 332 23.04 4.51 13.02
CA VAL A 332 21.96 5.48 13.21
C VAL A 332 20.82 4.85 14.01
N ILE A 333 20.45 5.50 15.11
CA ILE A 333 19.19 5.23 15.82
C ILE A 333 18.24 6.38 15.52
N ASP A 334 17.08 6.09 14.95
CA ASP A 334 16.06 7.06 14.56
C ASP A 334 14.79 6.86 15.39
N LEU A 335 14.36 7.90 16.11
CA LEU A 335 13.17 7.88 16.96
C LEU A 335 12.03 8.61 16.24
N GLN A 336 10.99 7.87 15.87
CA GLN A 336 9.76 8.39 15.29
C GLN A 336 8.69 8.52 16.39
N THR A 337 8.61 9.71 16.95
CA THR A 337 7.75 10.07 18.09
C THR A 337 6.57 10.93 17.63
N THR A 338 5.47 10.95 18.40
CA THR A 338 4.35 11.89 18.21
C THR A 338 4.54 13.18 19.02
N THR A 339 5.37 13.12 20.06
CA THR A 339 5.79 14.25 20.89
C THR A 339 6.61 15.27 20.08
N PRO A 340 6.32 16.58 20.18
CA PRO A 340 7.15 17.63 19.59
C PRO A 340 8.58 17.61 20.13
N LEU A 341 9.58 17.91 19.29
CA LEU A 341 10.99 17.89 19.70
C LEU A 341 11.31 18.77 20.91
N SER A 342 10.58 19.88 21.09
CA SER A 342 10.74 20.81 22.21
C SER A 342 10.32 20.24 23.57
N GLU A 343 9.54 19.16 23.58
CA GLU A 343 9.01 18.53 24.81
C GLU A 343 9.81 17.28 25.20
N ILE A 344 10.77 16.87 24.36
CA ILE A 344 11.57 15.67 24.59
C ILE A 344 12.72 16.00 25.54
N ASP A 345 12.78 15.28 26.66
CA ASP A 345 13.90 15.34 27.58
C ASP A 345 15.13 14.67 26.95
N VAL A 346 16.13 15.48 26.61
CA VAL A 346 17.37 15.02 25.96
C VAL A 346 18.17 14.12 26.90
N ASP A 347 18.05 14.30 28.22
CA ASP A 347 18.76 13.48 29.21
C ASP A 347 18.28 12.02 29.19
N VAL A 348 17.01 11.79 28.84
CA VAL A 348 16.43 10.45 28.68
C VAL A 348 17.04 9.71 27.49
N ILE A 349 17.40 10.43 26.42
CA ILE A 349 17.91 9.86 25.16
C ILE A 349 19.44 9.76 25.15
N GLU A 350 20.11 10.53 26.01
CA GLU A 350 21.58 10.57 26.11
C GLU A 350 22.25 9.18 26.12
N PRO A 351 21.73 8.16 26.84
CA PRO A 351 22.33 6.82 26.85
C PRO A 351 22.48 6.18 25.46
N LEU A 352 21.59 6.51 24.51
CA LEU A 352 21.63 5.96 23.14
C LEU A 352 22.89 6.41 22.37
N PHE A 353 23.49 7.55 22.71
CA PHE A 353 24.74 8.02 22.09
C PHE A 353 25.96 7.17 22.44
N SER A 354 25.88 6.28 23.43
CA SER A 354 26.94 5.29 23.67
C SER A 354 26.85 4.07 22.75
N LEU A 355 25.69 3.83 22.14
CA LEU A 355 25.40 2.63 21.34
C LEU A 355 25.40 2.90 19.83
N ALA A 356 25.20 4.15 19.42
CA ALA A 356 25.20 4.55 18.02
C ALA A 356 26.04 5.80 17.76
N ARG A 357 26.48 5.95 16.51
CA ARG A 357 27.22 7.13 16.06
C ARG A 357 26.32 8.36 15.96
N GLU A 358 25.07 8.16 15.59
CA GLU A 358 24.10 9.20 15.34
C GLU A 358 22.74 8.80 15.94
N VAL A 359 22.11 9.74 16.63
CA VAL A 359 20.74 9.61 17.12
C VAL A 359 19.91 10.70 16.46
N THR A 360 18.84 10.32 15.76
CA THR A 360 17.93 11.25 15.09
C THR A 360 16.54 11.18 15.70
N ILE A 361 15.81 12.29 15.70
CA ILE A 361 14.39 12.34 16.06
C ILE A 361 13.63 12.89 14.87
N ARG A 362 12.71 12.10 14.31
CA ARG A 362 11.97 12.44 13.08
C ARG A 362 12.89 12.87 11.92
N GLY A 363 14.08 12.26 11.84
CA GLY A 363 15.10 12.59 10.84
C GLY A 363 15.95 13.83 11.14
N GLU A 364 15.73 14.54 12.25
CA GLU A 364 16.61 15.63 12.69
C GLU A 364 17.74 15.07 13.57
N VAL A 365 18.99 15.43 13.24
CA VAL A 365 20.19 14.94 13.94
C VAL A 365 20.35 15.64 15.28
N LEU A 366 20.43 14.87 16.36
CA LEU A 366 20.74 15.41 17.68
C LEU A 366 22.26 15.54 17.87
N CYS A 367 22.69 16.71 18.32
CA CYS A 367 24.07 16.93 18.70
C CYS A 367 24.35 16.24 20.05
N ARG A 368 25.47 15.53 20.15
CA ARG A 368 25.92 14.97 21.42
C ARG A 368 26.14 16.11 22.42
N PRO A 369 25.54 16.09 23.61
CA PRO A 369 25.78 17.12 24.62
C PRO A 369 27.28 17.14 24.97
N VAL A 370 27.89 18.32 24.89
CA VAL A 370 29.28 18.53 25.32
C VAL A 370 29.24 18.66 26.84
N ARG A 371 29.52 17.55 27.53
CA ARG A 371 29.64 17.52 28.99
C ARG A 371 31.00 18.04 29.47
#